data_AF-A0A7I8E8T4-F1
#
_entry.id   AF-A0A7I8E8T4-F1
#
_cell.length_a   1.000
_cell.length_b   1.000
_cell.length_c   1.000
_cell.angle_alpha   90.00
_cell.angle_beta   90.00
_cell.angle_gamma   90.00
#
_symmetry.space_group_name_H-M   'P 1'
#
loop_
_entity.id
_entity.type
_entity.pdbx_description
1 polymer ?
#
loop_
_entity_poly.entity_id
_entity_poly.type
_entity_poly.pdbx_seq_one_letter_code
_entity_poly.pdbx_strand_id
1 'polypeptide(L)'
;MKLIKSLLLATAILLPASAVFAETATAPTVADTAAAPAEKSTLATELKLSKDQQQKIEAIKKDEKKQIEAVDTSKIEPGVFRDMIKSGKWDEARAKRRIQAVGDADNQVTYIRVKALFDASQVLTTEQKQHFVQLYKKELAAD
;
A
#
# COMPACT_ATOMS: atom_id res chain seq x y z
N MET A 1 -0.49 -14.80 -11.15
CA MET A 1 -1.28 -13.55 -11.12
C MET A 1 -0.37 -12.46 -10.61
N LYS A 2 0.13 -11.62 -11.51
CA LYS A 2 0.73 -10.35 -11.11
C LYS A 2 -0.42 -9.56 -10.48
N LEU A 3 -0.28 -9.33 -9.18
CA LEU A 3 -1.23 -8.61 -8.35
C LEU A 3 -1.68 -7.35 -9.09
N ILE A 4 -2.99 -7.11 -9.11
CA ILE A 4 -3.57 -5.80 -9.39
C ILE A 4 -2.69 -4.82 -8.63
N LYS A 5 -2.01 -3.95 -9.39
CA LYS A 5 -1.18 -2.87 -8.86
C LYS A 5 -2.12 -2.07 -7.96
N SER A 6 -2.07 -2.43 -6.68
CA SER A 6 -2.86 -1.81 -5.65
C SER A 6 -2.45 -0.36 -5.66
N LEU A 7 -3.44 0.50 -5.91
CA LEU A 7 -3.49 1.88 -5.47
C LEU A 7 -2.54 2.08 -4.28
N LEU A 8 -1.37 2.63 -4.57
CA LEU A 8 -0.17 2.48 -3.77
C LEU A 8 -0.10 3.61 -2.72
N LEU A 9 -1.16 3.80 -1.94
CA LEU A 9 -1.16 4.81 -0.88
C LEU A 9 -1.09 4.26 0.55
N ALA A 10 -0.61 3.03 0.73
CA ALA A 10 -0.47 2.45 2.08
C ALA A 10 0.90 1.82 2.41
N THR A 11 1.95 2.03 1.62
CA THR A 11 3.29 1.50 1.91
C THR A 11 4.43 2.52 1.85
N ALA A 12 4.13 3.82 1.90
CA ALA A 12 5.14 4.89 1.93
C ALA A 12 5.22 5.60 3.29
N ILE A 13 5.09 4.86 4.39
CA ILE A 13 5.58 5.35 5.68
C ILE A 13 6.62 4.36 6.18
N LEU A 14 7.73 4.31 5.42
CA LEU A 14 8.96 3.67 5.83
C LEU A 14 9.72 4.68 6.68
N LEU A 15 9.79 4.45 7.98
CA LEU A 15 10.77 5.13 8.84
C LEU A 15 12.17 4.62 8.43
N PRO A 16 13.16 5.48 8.20
CA PRO A 16 14.52 5.02 7.98
C PRO A 16 15.09 4.55 9.32
N ALA A 17 15.26 3.23 9.47
CA ALA A 17 16.20 2.69 10.43
C ALA A 17 17.61 2.93 9.87
N SER A 18 18.30 3.93 10.41
CA SER A 18 19.71 4.18 10.13
C SER A 18 20.55 2.99 10.62
N ALA A 19 21.11 2.24 9.67
CA ALA A 19 22.23 1.35 9.93
C ALA A 19 23.37 1.71 8.96
N VAL A 20 24.30 2.49 9.48
CA VAL A 20 25.65 2.71 8.95
C VAL A 20 26.35 1.36 8.89
N PHE A 21 26.92 0.95 7.74
CA PHE A 21 28.15 0.14 7.71
C PHE A 21 28.91 0.30 6.37
N ALA A 22 30.04 0.98 6.52
CA ALA A 22 31.30 1.01 5.77
C ALA A 22 31.50 0.18 4.47
N GLU A 23 31.73 0.91 3.37
CA GLU A 23 33.00 1.03 2.62
C GLU A 23 33.89 -0.20 2.29
N THR A 24 34.09 -0.42 0.97
CA THR A 24 35.35 -0.70 0.21
C THR A 24 34.91 -1.29 -1.17
N ALA A 25 35.43 -0.98 -2.36
CA ALA A 25 36.58 -0.21 -2.83
C ALA A 25 36.37 0.22 -4.32
N THR A 26 36.97 1.38 -4.71
CA THR A 26 37.57 1.81 -6.01
C THR A 26 37.01 1.36 -7.38
N ALA A 27 36.93 2.12 -8.48
CA ALA A 27 37.06 3.51 -8.97
C ALA A 27 36.80 3.46 -10.53
N PRO A 28 36.94 4.53 -11.35
CA PRO A 28 35.98 5.60 -11.67
C PRO A 28 35.61 5.71 -13.19
N THR A 29 34.94 6.82 -13.56
CA THR A 29 34.49 7.31 -14.89
C THR A 29 33.06 6.84 -15.28
N VAL A 30 32.09 7.70 -15.59
CA VAL A 30 32.10 9.00 -16.25
C VAL A 30 31.00 9.87 -15.64
N ALA A 31 31.21 11.19 -15.59
CA ALA A 31 30.21 12.17 -15.21
C ALA A 31 28.97 12.06 -16.12
N ASP A 32 27.90 11.49 -15.59
CA ASP A 32 26.55 11.88 -15.95
C ASP A 32 25.93 12.50 -14.71
N THR A 33 25.12 13.52 -14.91
CA THR A 33 24.49 14.28 -13.84
C THR A 33 23.57 13.34 -13.10
N ALA A 34 24.08 12.73 -12.03
CA ALA A 34 23.27 11.95 -11.11
C ALA A 34 22.25 12.94 -10.54
N ALA A 35 21.07 12.96 -11.14
CA ALA A 35 19.87 13.33 -10.42
C ALA A 35 19.94 12.50 -9.15
N ALA A 36 20.24 13.17 -8.03
CA ALA A 36 20.15 12.55 -6.72
C ALA A 36 18.82 11.80 -6.72
N PRO A 37 18.79 10.51 -6.33
CA PRO A 37 17.54 9.78 -6.29
C PRO A 37 16.59 10.67 -5.49
N ALA A 38 15.56 11.22 -6.15
CA ALA A 38 14.67 12.17 -5.52
C ALA A 38 14.21 11.47 -4.25
N GLU A 39 14.68 11.94 -3.09
CA GLU A 39 14.40 11.27 -1.84
C GLU A 39 12.88 11.23 -1.78
N LYS A 40 12.32 10.02 -1.84
CA LYS A 40 10.87 9.84 -1.85
C LYS A 40 10.40 10.38 -0.52
N SER A 41 9.96 11.63 -0.56
CA SER A 41 9.53 12.37 0.60
C SER A 41 8.44 11.56 1.27
N THR A 42 8.66 11.18 2.53
CA THR A 42 7.66 10.43 3.26
C THR A 42 6.50 11.35 3.60
N LEU A 43 5.27 10.82 3.66
CA LEU A 43 4.09 11.59 4.10
C LEU A 43 4.33 12.30 5.45
N ALA A 44 5.13 11.70 6.34
CA ALA A 44 5.47 12.30 7.62
C ALA A 44 6.29 13.59 7.48
N THR A 45 7.22 13.62 6.52
CA THR A 45 8.03 14.79 6.17
C THR A 45 7.18 15.87 5.50
N GLU A 46 6.32 15.48 4.55
CA GLU A 46 5.47 16.43 3.81
C GLU A 46 4.42 17.12 4.69
N LEU A 47 3.85 16.37 5.62
CA LEU A 47 2.83 16.87 6.55
C LEU A 47 3.43 17.48 7.81
N LYS A 48 4.77 17.43 7.99
CA LYS A 48 5.47 17.92 9.19
C LYS A 48 4.82 17.39 10.47
N LEU A 49 4.62 16.07 10.54
CA LEU A 49 3.91 15.44 11.66
C LEU A 49 4.69 15.58 12.97
N SER A 50 4.00 15.92 14.05
CA SER A 50 4.58 15.87 15.40
C SER A 50 4.87 14.43 15.82
N LYS A 51 5.72 14.22 16.84
CA LYS A 51 6.00 12.88 17.38
C LYS A 51 4.73 12.16 17.83
N ASP A 52 3.83 12.88 18.52
CA ASP A 52 2.55 12.32 18.98
C ASP A 52 1.66 11.90 17.81
N GLN A 53 1.63 12.70 16.73
CA GLN A 53 0.88 12.35 15.52
C GLN A 53 1.46 11.12 14.85
N GLN A 54 2.79 11.03 14.75
CA GLN A 54 3.49 9.86 14.19
C GLN A 54 3.16 8.58 14.95
N GLN A 55 3.19 8.61 16.29
CA GLN A 55 2.86 7.46 17.13
C GLN A 55 1.39 7.01 16.95
N LYS A 56 0.45 7.96 16.92
CA LYS A 56 -0.98 7.65 16.69
C LYS A 56 -1.20 7.02 15.31
N ILE A 57 -0.56 7.56 14.27
CA ILE A 57 -0.65 7.03 12.91
C ILE A 57 0.01 5.64 12.82
N GLU A 58 1.10 5.39 13.55
CA GLU A 58 1.70 4.05 13.62
C GLU A 58 0.77 3.04 14.27
N ALA A 59 0.08 3.41 15.36
CA ALA A 59 -0.93 2.56 15.99
C ALA A 59 -2.08 2.24 15.03
N ILE A 60 -2.55 3.22 14.26
CA ILE A 60 -3.60 3.04 13.23
C ILE A 60 -3.13 2.02 12.17
N LYS A 61 -1.89 2.11 11.68
CA LYS A 61 -1.36 1.14 10.70
C LYS A 61 -1.21 -0.26 11.26
N LYS A 62 -0.80 -0.38 12.52
CA LYS A 62 -0.66 -1.69 13.15
C LYS A 62 -2.03 -2.36 13.24
N ASP A 63 -3.06 -1.60 13.57
CA ASP A 63 -4.44 -2.10 13.60
C ASP A 63 -4.96 -2.41 12.18
N GLU A 64 -4.73 -1.54 11.20
CA GLU A 64 -5.02 -1.79 9.79
C GLU A 64 -4.42 -3.11 9.31
N LYS A 65 -3.13 -3.32 9.54
CA LYS A 65 -2.42 -4.55 9.17
C LYS A 65 -3.06 -5.77 9.82
N LYS A 66 -3.35 -5.70 11.12
CA LYS A 66 -4.01 -6.78 11.86
C LYS A 66 -5.39 -7.09 11.28
N GLN A 67 -6.17 -6.07 10.94
CA GLN A 67 -7.49 -6.26 10.34
C GLN A 67 -7.40 -6.89 8.93
N ILE A 68 -6.44 -6.45 8.10
CA ILE A 68 -6.19 -7.03 6.77
C ILE A 68 -5.79 -8.51 6.89
N GLU A 69 -4.90 -8.85 7.83
CA GLU A 69 -4.48 -10.23 8.09
C GLU A 69 -5.62 -11.12 8.59
N ALA A 70 -6.67 -10.52 9.17
CA ALA A 70 -7.85 -11.22 9.64
C ALA A 70 -8.96 -11.38 8.58
N VAL A 71 -8.80 -10.82 7.36
CA VAL A 71 -9.79 -10.96 6.29
C VAL A 71 -9.90 -12.43 5.88
N ASP A 72 -11.14 -12.94 5.88
CA ASP A 72 -11.41 -14.34 5.52
C ASP A 72 -11.17 -14.57 4.03
N THR A 73 -10.12 -15.34 3.73
CA THR A 73 -9.78 -15.79 2.38
C THR A 73 -10.06 -17.29 2.18
N SER A 74 -10.68 -17.97 3.15
CA SER A 74 -10.91 -19.42 3.10
C SER A 74 -11.82 -19.85 1.95
N LYS A 75 -12.72 -18.97 1.50
CA LYS A 75 -13.63 -19.20 0.37
C LYS A 75 -12.96 -19.03 -0.99
N ILE A 76 -11.72 -18.53 -1.03
CA ILE A 76 -10.96 -18.32 -2.26
C ILE A 76 -10.33 -19.66 -2.69
N GLU A 77 -11.03 -20.35 -3.59
CA GLU A 77 -10.51 -21.60 -4.15
C GLU A 77 -9.29 -21.33 -5.06
N PRO A 78 -8.11 -21.90 -4.79
CA PRO A 78 -6.93 -21.71 -5.62
C PRO A 78 -7.04 -22.52 -6.92
N GLY A 79 -6.53 -21.98 -8.02
CA GLY A 79 -6.37 -22.76 -9.26
C GLY A 79 -7.62 -22.94 -10.12
N VAL A 80 -8.79 -22.45 -9.72
CA VAL A 80 -10.07 -22.57 -10.47
C VAL A 80 -9.92 -22.33 -11.98
N PHE A 81 -9.39 -21.18 -12.38
CA PHE A 81 -9.22 -20.85 -13.80
C PHE A 81 -8.15 -21.71 -14.49
N ARG A 82 -7.09 -22.08 -13.76
CA ARG A 82 -6.03 -22.97 -14.28
C ARG A 82 -6.60 -24.35 -14.61
N ASP A 83 -7.46 -24.88 -13.75
CA ASP A 83 -8.07 -26.20 -13.92
C ASP A 83 -9.05 -26.20 -15.11
N MET A 84 -9.85 -25.14 -15.26
CA MET A 84 -10.73 -24.97 -16.42
C MET A 84 -9.94 -24.91 -17.73
N ILE A 85 -8.84 -24.14 -17.76
CA ILE A 85 -7.95 -24.06 -18.94
C ILE A 85 -7.35 -25.42 -19.25
N LYS A 86 -6.80 -26.13 -18.26
CA LYS A 86 -6.19 -27.45 -18.45
C LYS A 86 -7.19 -28.50 -18.93
N SER A 87 -8.42 -28.45 -18.44
CA SER A 87 -9.46 -29.41 -18.80
C SER A 87 -10.18 -29.08 -20.11
N GLY A 88 -10.05 -27.83 -20.61
CA GLY A 88 -10.83 -27.33 -21.74
C GLY A 88 -12.33 -27.23 -21.45
N LYS A 89 -12.75 -27.34 -20.19
CA LYS A 89 -14.16 -27.32 -19.77
C LYS A 89 -14.45 -26.07 -18.95
N TRP A 90 -15.45 -25.33 -19.40
CA TRP A 90 -15.94 -24.15 -18.69
C TRP A 90 -16.96 -24.55 -17.62
N ASP A 91 -16.72 -24.12 -16.38
CA ASP A 91 -17.67 -24.22 -15.27
C ASP A 91 -18.00 -22.81 -14.78
N GLU A 92 -19.07 -22.25 -15.36
CA GLU A 92 -19.58 -20.91 -15.08
C GLU A 92 -19.83 -20.68 -13.58
N ALA A 93 -20.38 -21.67 -12.89
CA ALA A 93 -20.77 -21.55 -11.50
C ALA A 93 -19.54 -21.47 -10.58
N ARG A 94 -18.54 -22.34 -10.81
CA ARG A 94 -17.27 -22.31 -10.06
C ARG A 94 -16.48 -21.04 -10.37
N ALA A 95 -16.48 -20.58 -11.62
CA ALA A 95 -15.85 -19.31 -12.01
C ALA A 95 -16.47 -18.13 -11.25
N LYS A 96 -17.80 -18.00 -11.27
CA LYS A 96 -18.53 -16.93 -10.56
C LYS A 96 -18.29 -16.96 -9.06
N ARG A 97 -18.37 -18.14 -8.42
CA ARG A 97 -18.08 -18.28 -6.97
C ARG A 97 -16.69 -17.78 -6.63
N ARG A 98 -15.69 -18.13 -7.44
CA ARG A 98 -14.31 -17.71 -7.22
C ARG A 98 -14.12 -16.19 -7.40
N ILE A 99 -14.77 -15.60 -8.41
CA ILE A 99 -14.73 -14.14 -8.64
C ILE A 99 -15.36 -13.43 -7.46
N GLN A 100 -16.53 -13.87 -7.03
CA GLN A 100 -17.24 -13.29 -5.88
C GLN A 100 -16.40 -13.40 -4.60
N ALA A 101 -15.84 -14.56 -4.29
CA ALA A 101 -15.01 -14.73 -3.09
C ALA A 101 -13.77 -13.82 -3.07
N VAL A 102 -13.15 -13.55 -4.22
CA VAL A 102 -12.08 -12.54 -4.29
C VAL A 102 -12.61 -11.13 -4.16
N GLY A 103 -13.70 -10.81 -4.84
CA GLY A 103 -14.33 -9.49 -4.74
C GLY A 103 -14.70 -9.15 -3.29
N ASP A 104 -15.27 -10.10 -2.57
CA ASP A 104 -15.63 -9.93 -1.15
C ASP A 104 -14.39 -9.63 -0.29
N ALA A 105 -13.31 -10.39 -0.46
CA ALA A 105 -12.07 -10.17 0.29
C ALA A 105 -11.40 -8.83 -0.08
N ASP A 106 -11.29 -8.53 -1.38
CA ASP A 106 -10.67 -7.29 -1.87
C ASP A 106 -11.47 -6.05 -1.43
N ASN A 107 -12.80 -6.13 -1.42
CA ASN A 107 -13.67 -5.05 -0.94
C ASN A 107 -13.50 -4.84 0.58
N GLN A 108 -13.36 -5.90 1.37
CA GLN A 108 -13.08 -5.77 2.80
C GLN A 108 -11.72 -5.12 3.05
N VAL A 109 -10.67 -5.55 2.35
CA VAL A 109 -9.33 -4.94 2.45
C VAL A 109 -9.39 -3.46 2.04
N THR A 110 -10.13 -3.13 0.98
CA THR A 110 -10.31 -1.75 0.52
C THR A 110 -11.02 -0.90 1.58
N TYR A 111 -12.08 -1.42 2.19
CA TYR A 111 -12.77 -0.75 3.29
C TYR A 111 -11.82 -0.46 4.46
N ILE A 112 -11.04 -1.46 4.88
CA ILE A 112 -10.08 -1.33 6.00
C ILE A 112 -9.05 -0.23 5.71
N ARG A 113 -8.47 -0.21 4.50
CA ARG A 113 -7.51 0.83 4.07
C ARG A 113 -8.12 2.22 4.09
N VAL A 114 -9.31 2.38 3.52
CA VAL A 114 -10.01 3.68 3.48
C VAL A 114 -10.35 4.16 4.89
N LYS A 115 -10.78 3.25 5.77
CA LYS A 115 -11.05 3.56 7.18
C LYS A 115 -9.78 4.00 7.91
N ALA A 116 -8.66 3.33 7.70
CA ALA A 116 -7.37 3.71 8.29
C ALA A 116 -6.90 5.09 7.80
N LEU A 117 -7.06 5.42 6.51
CA LEU A 117 -6.78 6.74 5.97
C LEU A 117 -7.68 7.82 6.60
N PHE A 118 -8.97 7.52 6.77
CA PHE A 118 -9.90 8.42 7.45
C PHE A 118 -9.48 8.66 8.90
N ASP A 119 -9.15 7.61 9.66
CA ASP A 119 -8.73 7.72 11.05
C ASP A 119 -7.41 8.50 11.19
N ALA A 120 -6.45 8.25 10.30
CA ALA A 120 -5.20 9.00 10.25
C ALA A 120 -5.46 10.50 9.98
N SER A 121 -6.43 10.83 9.13
CA SER A 121 -6.81 12.22 8.88
C SER A 121 -7.36 12.93 10.13
N GLN A 122 -7.95 12.21 11.09
CA GLN A 122 -8.45 12.81 12.35
C GLN A 122 -7.33 13.16 13.33
N VAL A 123 -6.13 12.64 13.13
CA VAL A 123 -4.94 12.97 13.93
C VAL A 123 -4.26 14.27 13.46
N LEU A 124 -4.57 14.70 12.22
CA LEU A 124 -3.98 15.87 11.58
C LEU A 124 -4.63 17.17 12.03
N THR A 125 -3.88 18.28 12.01
CA THR A 125 -4.47 19.63 12.06
C THR A 125 -5.28 19.92 10.80
N THR A 126 -6.06 21.00 10.81
CA THR A 126 -6.84 21.45 9.64
C THR A 126 -5.95 21.67 8.42
N GLU A 127 -4.81 22.34 8.59
CA GLU A 127 -3.86 22.66 7.53
C GLU A 127 -3.20 21.39 6.98
N GLN A 128 -2.78 20.48 7.88
CA GLN A 128 -2.22 19.19 7.50
C GLN A 128 -3.25 18.33 6.76
N LYS A 129 -4.51 18.32 7.18
CA LYS A 129 -5.59 17.60 6.50
C LYS A 129 -5.85 18.16 5.09
N GLN A 130 -5.83 19.48 4.92
CA GLN A 130 -5.91 20.09 3.59
C GLN A 130 -4.74 19.69 2.70
N HIS A 131 -3.51 19.72 3.23
CA HIS A 131 -2.33 19.29 2.47
C HIS A 131 -2.41 17.80 2.11
N PHE A 132 -2.81 16.95 3.05
CA PHE A 132 -3.03 15.53 2.84
C PHE A 132 -4.03 15.25 1.72
N VAL A 133 -5.15 15.97 1.65
CA VAL A 133 -6.12 15.84 0.54
C VAL A 133 -5.51 16.23 -0.81
N GLN A 134 -4.63 17.22 -0.85
CA GLN A 134 -3.93 17.58 -2.10
C GLN A 134 -2.95 16.50 -2.55
N LEU A 135 -2.22 15.91 -1.61
CA LEU A 135 -1.32 14.78 -1.89
C LEU A 135 -2.11 13.57 -2.39
N TYR A 136 -3.23 13.26 -1.73
CA TYR A 136 -4.15 12.19 -2.13
C TYR A 136 -4.68 12.37 -3.56
N LYS A 137 -5.12 13.58 -3.91
CA LYS A 137 -5.59 13.91 -5.27
C LYS A 137 -4.52 13.76 -6.34
N LYS A 138 -3.27 14.14 -6.04
CA LYS A 138 -2.14 14.01 -6.98
C LYS A 138 -1.84 12.54 -7.29
N GLU A 139 -1.87 11.69 -6.27
CA GLU A 139 -1.66 10.25 -6.47
C GLU A 139 -2.76 9.65 -7.34
N LEU A 140 -4.03 9.96 -7.07
CA LEU A 140 -5.16 9.46 -7.87
C LEU A 140 -5.12 9.92 -9.34
N ALA A 141 -4.45 11.03 -9.64
CA ALA A 141 -4.30 11.53 -11.00
C ALA A 141 -3.10 10.92 -11.75
N ALA A 142 -2.27 10.15 -11.05
CA ALA A 142 -1.07 9.51 -11.61
C ALA A 142 -1.31 8.05 -12.06
N ASP A 143 -2.46 7.46 -11.71
CA ASP A 143 -2.94 6.15 -12.17
C ASP A 143 -3.76 6.25 -13.47
#